data_AF-U5D8G8-F1
#
_entry.id   AF-U5D8G8-F1
#
_cell.length_a   1.000
_cell.length_b   1.000
_cell.length_c   1.000
_cell.angle_alpha   90.00
_cell.angle_beta   90.00
_cell.angle_gamma   90.00
#
_symmetry.space_group_name_H-M   'P 1'
#
loop_
_entity.id
_entity.type
_entity.pdbx_description
1 polymer ?
#
loop_
_entity_poly.entity_id
_entity_poly.type
_entity_poly.pdbx_seq_one_letter_code
_entity_poly.pdbx_strand_id
1 'polypeptide(L)'
;MGLESKPFDMDPAFIQAPEHRPSAISHQFAEGVTIIDLSPLLSPDSKKSNLLSPESIDPATLSSLVDKIKHGCKDWGFFEVINHGVPMELRRAVEEVSIKFFGFPLPEKRKVWRDEENAMGYYDEENTKNVRDWKEVFDFSVRSPIVIPELEGESIKRVTTIANQWPENPPEMRHGILEFCSDFIIWPNLTGIFSKFWLEVLYSFGKL
;
A
#
# COMPACT_ATOMS: atom_id res chain seq x y z
N MET A 1 -5.72 4.55 -48.21
CA MET A 1 -4.46 4.85 -47.48
C MET A 1 -4.55 4.09 -46.17
N GLY A 2 -3.87 2.95 -46.09
CA GLY A 2 -3.82 2.16 -44.85
C GLY A 2 -2.94 2.88 -43.85
N LEU A 3 -3.46 3.12 -42.65
CA LEU A 3 -2.62 3.50 -41.52
C LEU A 3 -1.77 2.27 -41.18
N GLU A 4 -0.54 2.23 -41.68
CA GLU A 4 0.47 1.32 -41.15
C GLU A 4 0.62 1.66 -39.66
N SER A 5 0.14 0.77 -38.79
CA SER A 5 0.40 0.84 -37.37
C SER A 5 1.91 0.81 -37.20
N LYS A 6 2.52 1.91 -36.73
CA LYS A 6 3.91 1.87 -36.26
C LYS A 6 4.03 0.69 -35.30
N PRO A 7 4.99 -0.23 -35.48
CA PRO A 7 5.22 -1.28 -34.51
C PRO A 7 5.46 -0.62 -33.15
N PHE A 8 4.81 -1.16 -32.11
CA PHE A 8 4.99 -0.72 -30.75
C PHE A 8 6.45 -1.00 -30.37
N ASP A 9 7.28 0.05 -30.36
CA ASP A 9 8.69 -0.02 -30.04
C ASP A 9 8.85 0.15 -28.53
N MET A 10 8.84 -0.98 -27.81
CA MET A 10 9.11 -1.04 -26.37
C MET A 10 10.61 -1.10 -26.17
N ASP A 11 11.16 -0.20 -25.35
CA ASP A 11 12.57 -0.26 -24.95
C ASP A 11 12.87 -1.66 -24.34
N PRO A 12 13.87 -2.40 -24.88
CA PRO A 12 14.26 -3.71 -24.37
C PRO A 12 14.54 -3.78 -22.87
N ALA A 13 14.88 -2.65 -22.22
CA ALA A 13 15.09 -2.57 -20.78
C ALA A 13 13.85 -2.98 -19.95
N PHE A 14 12.65 -2.90 -20.53
CA PHE A 14 11.37 -3.27 -19.88
C PHE A 14 10.86 -4.67 -20.27
N ILE A 15 11.55 -5.36 -21.18
CA ILE A 15 11.06 -6.64 -21.72
C ILE A 15 11.53 -7.79 -20.83
N GLN A 16 10.58 -8.37 -20.08
CA GLN A 16 10.81 -9.58 -19.31
C GLN A 16 11.16 -10.78 -20.19
N ALA A 17 11.98 -11.71 -19.68
CA ALA A 17 12.24 -12.99 -20.33
C ALA A 17 10.93 -13.82 -20.46
N PRO A 18 10.73 -14.62 -21.52
CA PRO A 18 9.47 -15.34 -21.75
C PRO A 18 8.94 -16.13 -20.54
N GLU A 19 9.83 -16.76 -19.78
CA GLU A 19 9.56 -17.53 -18.56
C GLU A 19 9.09 -16.68 -17.36
N HIS A 20 9.21 -15.36 -17.45
CA HIS A 20 8.78 -14.41 -16.42
C HIS A 20 7.55 -13.61 -16.82
N ARG A 21 7.12 -13.72 -18.09
CA ARG A 21 5.92 -13.04 -18.56
C ARG A 21 4.67 -13.71 -18.00
N PRO A 22 3.61 -12.95 -17.70
CA PRO A 22 2.33 -13.53 -17.33
C PRO A 22 1.86 -14.53 -18.39
N SER A 23 1.39 -15.71 -17.97
CA SER A 23 0.72 -16.64 -18.88
C SER A 23 -0.61 -16.03 -19.32
N ALA A 24 -0.84 -15.93 -20.63
CA ALA A 24 -2.10 -15.46 -21.21
C ALA A 24 -3.33 -16.30 -20.78
N ILE A 25 -3.11 -17.46 -20.15
CA ILE A 25 -4.14 -18.39 -19.66
C ILE A 25 -4.57 -18.06 -18.21
N SER A 26 -3.95 -17.10 -17.53
CA SER A 26 -4.20 -16.81 -16.11
C SER A 26 -5.42 -15.91 -15.84
N HIS A 27 -6.24 -15.55 -16.82
CA HIS A 27 -7.47 -14.82 -16.58
C HIS A 27 -8.61 -15.76 -16.19
N GLN A 28 -8.43 -16.54 -15.13
CA GLN A 28 -9.59 -16.71 -14.25
C GLN A 28 -9.77 -15.32 -13.65
N PHE A 29 -10.82 -14.61 -14.06
CA PHE A 29 -11.24 -13.44 -13.30
C PHE A 29 -11.24 -13.86 -11.83
N ALA A 30 -10.82 -12.95 -10.95
CA ALA A 30 -10.83 -13.19 -9.51
C ALA A 30 -12.29 -13.19 -8.99
N GLU A 31 -13.16 -13.96 -9.64
CA GLU A 31 -14.53 -14.24 -9.23
C GLU A 31 -14.45 -14.99 -7.91
N GLY A 32 -14.98 -14.39 -6.86
CA GLY A 32 -14.99 -14.97 -5.53
C GLY A 32 -13.88 -14.48 -4.59
N VAL A 33 -13.11 -13.44 -4.94
CA VAL A 33 -12.30 -12.73 -3.94
C VAL A 33 -13.23 -12.26 -2.81
N THR A 34 -12.81 -12.54 -1.58
CA THR A 34 -13.58 -12.17 -0.40
C THR A 34 -13.72 -10.64 -0.31
N ILE A 35 -14.97 -10.17 -0.23
CA ILE A 35 -15.30 -8.77 0.05
C ILE A 35 -15.67 -8.64 1.54
N ILE A 36 -14.98 -7.75 2.24
CA ILE A 36 -15.16 -7.45 3.65
C ILE A 36 -15.92 -6.12 3.80
N ASP A 37 -17.15 -6.20 4.29
CA ASP A 37 -17.96 -5.02 4.63
C ASP A 37 -17.73 -4.59 6.08
N LEU A 38 -17.26 -3.37 6.27
CA LEU A 38 -16.97 -2.79 7.59
C LEU A 38 -18.07 -1.89 8.14
N SER A 39 -19.18 -1.72 7.42
CA SER A 39 -20.32 -0.93 7.91
C SER A 39 -20.78 -1.32 9.32
N PRO A 40 -20.73 -2.59 9.77
CA PRO A 40 -21.13 -2.94 11.14
C PRO A 40 -20.17 -2.43 12.23
N LEU A 41 -18.97 -1.98 11.86
CA LEU A 41 -18.00 -1.41 12.79
C LEU A 41 -18.08 0.12 12.87
N LEU A 42 -18.91 0.76 12.04
CA LEU A 42 -18.98 2.21 11.94
C LEU A 42 -20.12 2.79 12.79
N SER A 43 -19.85 3.93 13.43
CA SER A 43 -20.89 4.70 14.10
C SER A 43 -21.83 5.37 13.08
N PRO A 44 -23.16 5.34 13.28
CA PRO A 44 -24.13 5.94 12.34
C PRO A 44 -24.02 7.47 12.18
N ASP A 45 -23.45 8.18 13.17
CA ASP A 45 -23.65 9.63 13.35
C ASP A 45 -22.45 10.53 13.01
N SER A 46 -21.30 10.00 12.60
CA SER A 46 -20.09 10.82 12.48
C SER A 46 -19.70 11.16 11.04
N LYS A 47 -19.64 12.47 10.75
CA LYS A 47 -18.96 13.08 9.58
C LYS A 47 -17.45 12.79 9.52
N LYS A 48 -16.92 11.98 10.43
CA LYS A 48 -15.55 11.48 10.53
C LYS A 48 -15.62 9.98 10.80
N SER A 49 -14.70 9.20 10.24
CA SER A 49 -14.65 7.76 10.47
C SER A 49 -14.38 7.50 11.96
N ASN A 50 -15.42 7.15 12.72
CA ASN A 50 -15.26 6.72 14.10
C ASN A 50 -15.77 5.28 14.17
N LEU A 51 -14.85 4.37 14.47
CA LEU A 51 -15.19 3.00 14.81
C LEU A 51 -16.06 3.01 16.07
N LEU A 52 -17.03 2.09 16.10
CA LEU A 52 -17.73 1.73 17.33
C LEU A 52 -16.72 1.30 18.39
N SER A 53 -17.03 1.58 19.66
CA SER A 53 -16.20 1.04 20.74
C SER A 53 -16.31 -0.50 20.73
N PRO A 54 -15.24 -1.25 21.05
CA PRO A 54 -15.27 -2.71 21.00
C PRO A 54 -16.43 -3.34 21.79
N GLU A 55 -16.85 -2.69 22.87
CA GLU A 55 -17.95 -3.14 23.76
C GLU A 55 -19.34 -2.95 23.14
N SER A 56 -19.45 -2.08 22.13
CA SER A 56 -20.69 -1.78 21.41
C SER A 56 -20.88 -2.62 20.14
N ILE A 57 -19.86 -3.39 19.74
CA ILE A 57 -19.92 -4.28 18.59
C ILE A 57 -20.48 -5.62 19.05
N ASP A 58 -21.52 -6.10 18.38
CA ASP A 58 -22.06 -7.43 18.61
C ASP A 58 -20.96 -8.51 18.41
N PRO A 59 -20.69 -9.37 19.42
CA PRO A 59 -19.63 -10.37 19.34
C PRO A 59 -19.78 -11.35 18.16
N ALA A 60 -21.02 -11.69 17.78
CA ALA A 60 -21.26 -12.59 16.65
C ALA A 60 -20.90 -11.91 15.31
N THR A 61 -21.22 -10.63 15.17
CA THR A 61 -20.83 -9.79 14.04
C THR A 61 -19.30 -9.71 13.93
N LEU A 62 -18.61 -9.45 15.04
CA LEU A 62 -17.15 -9.39 15.07
C LEU A 62 -16.52 -10.75 14.70
N SER A 63 -17.04 -11.86 15.25
CA SER A 63 -16.56 -13.21 14.93
C SER A 63 -16.72 -13.53 13.43
N SER A 64 -17.89 -13.22 12.86
CA SER A 64 -18.18 -13.44 11.43
C SER A 64 -17.21 -12.66 10.54
N LEU A 65 -16.91 -11.41 10.90
CA LEU A 65 -15.94 -10.59 10.16
C LEU A 65 -14.53 -11.17 10.21
N VAL A 66 -14.09 -11.61 11.39
CA VAL A 66 -12.78 -12.25 11.57
C VAL A 66 -12.68 -13.53 10.74
N ASP A 67 -13.73 -14.35 10.69
CA ASP A 67 -13.72 -15.59 9.92
C ASP A 67 -13.66 -15.34 8.41
N LYS A 68 -14.34 -14.29 7.90
CA LYS A 68 -14.20 -13.87 6.50
C LYS A 68 -12.78 -13.43 6.17
N ILE A 69 -12.14 -12.66 7.06
CA ILE A 69 -10.75 -12.22 6.85
C ILE A 69 -9.80 -13.41 6.86
N LYS A 70 -9.95 -14.33 7.81
CA LYS A 70 -9.18 -15.58 7.84
C LYS A 70 -9.30 -16.34 6.52
N HIS A 71 -10.52 -16.47 6.00
CA HIS A 71 -10.76 -17.14 4.73
C HIS A 71 -10.13 -16.41 3.54
N GLY A 72 -10.28 -15.09 3.45
CA GLY A 72 -9.61 -14.27 2.42
C GLY A 72 -8.08 -14.43 2.45
N CYS A 73 -7.48 -14.34 3.63
CA CYS A 73 -6.04 -14.56 3.77
C CYS A 73 -5.59 -15.98 3.45
N LYS A 74 -6.35 -17.00 3.86
CA LYS A 74 -5.99 -18.41 3.67
C LYS A 74 -6.13 -18.83 2.21
N ASP A 75 -7.22 -18.44 1.56
CA ASP A 75 -7.61 -18.98 0.25
C ASP A 75 -7.05 -18.11 -0.88
N TRP A 76 -6.94 -16.80 -0.67
CA TRP A 76 -6.49 -15.84 -1.69
C TRP A 76 -5.19 -15.12 -1.34
N GLY A 77 -4.86 -14.97 -0.05
CA GLY A 77 -3.76 -14.11 0.40
C GLY A 77 -4.10 -12.61 0.40
N PHE A 78 -5.28 -12.22 -0.09
CA PHE A 78 -5.81 -10.85 -0.09
C PHE A 78 -7.34 -10.86 -0.03
N PHE A 79 -7.92 -9.69 0.20
CA PHE A 79 -9.37 -9.45 0.21
C PHE A 79 -9.65 -7.98 -0.13
N GLU A 80 -10.85 -7.70 -0.59
CA GLU A 80 -11.33 -6.33 -0.81
C GLU A 80 -12.07 -5.82 0.42
N VAL A 81 -12.04 -4.52 0.65
CA VAL A 81 -12.73 -3.88 1.77
C VAL A 81 -13.68 -2.81 1.23
N ILE A 82 -14.93 -2.86 1.67
CA ILE A 82 -15.94 -1.83 1.39
C ILE A 82 -16.46 -1.20 2.68
N ASN A 83 -17.07 -0.02 2.55
CA ASN A 83 -17.62 0.73 3.67
C ASN A 83 -16.59 0.93 4.80
N HIS A 84 -15.33 1.22 4.43
CA HIS A 84 -14.22 1.36 5.37
C HIS A 84 -14.19 2.70 6.12
N GLY A 85 -15.17 3.57 5.90
CA GLY A 85 -15.33 4.82 6.64
C GLY A 85 -14.42 5.97 6.22
N VAL A 86 -13.45 5.73 5.32
CA VAL A 86 -12.59 6.80 4.78
C VAL A 86 -13.41 7.70 3.86
N PRO A 87 -13.42 9.03 4.08
CA PRO A 87 -14.17 9.96 3.24
C PRO A 87 -13.78 9.88 1.77
N MET A 88 -14.77 9.90 0.87
CA MET A 88 -14.53 9.84 -0.58
C MET A 88 -13.72 11.04 -1.08
N GLU A 89 -13.95 12.20 -0.49
CA GLU A 89 -13.29 13.46 -0.80
C GLU A 89 -11.78 13.37 -0.52
N LEU A 90 -11.41 12.70 0.58
CA LEU A 90 -10.01 12.49 0.96
C LEU A 90 -9.31 11.51 0.01
N ARG A 91 -9.98 10.41 -0.36
CA ARG A 91 -9.48 9.48 -1.39
C ARG A 91 -9.24 10.20 -2.72
N ARG A 92 -10.20 11.01 -3.15
CA ARG A 92 -10.11 11.79 -4.39
C ARG A 92 -8.99 12.83 -4.33
N ALA A 93 -8.82 13.52 -3.21
CA ALA A 93 -7.73 14.49 -3.04
C ALA A 93 -6.34 13.82 -3.17
N VAL A 94 -6.16 12.62 -2.60
CA VAL A 94 -4.92 11.85 -2.76
C VAL A 94 -4.71 11.41 -4.21
N GLU A 95 -5.74 10.91 -4.87
CA GLU A 95 -5.67 10.53 -6.29
C GLU A 95 -5.27 11.72 -7.18
N GLU A 96 -5.92 12.88 -6.99
CA GLU A 96 -5.64 14.10 -7.72
C GLU A 96 -4.21 14.62 -7.48
N VAL A 97 -3.73 14.59 -6.23
CA VAL A 97 -2.37 15.05 -5.92
C VAL A 97 -1.30 14.10 -6.45
N SER A 98 -1.55 12.79 -6.44
CA SER A 98 -0.67 11.81 -7.07
C SER A 98 -0.58 12.02 -8.57
N ILE A 99 -1.72 12.20 -9.27
CA ILE A 99 -1.76 12.50 -10.70
C ILE A 99 -0.95 13.77 -11.02
N LYS A 100 -1.13 14.83 -10.22
CA LYS A 100 -0.37 16.08 -10.39
C LYS A 100 1.14 15.84 -10.24
N PHE A 101 1.56 15.15 -9.19
CA PHE A 101 2.99 14.89 -8.93
C PHE A 101 3.64 14.10 -10.08
N PHE A 102 3.06 12.95 -10.45
CA PHE A 102 3.63 12.09 -11.50
C PHE A 102 3.54 12.71 -12.89
N GLY A 103 2.63 13.68 -13.09
CA GLY A 103 2.53 14.50 -14.30
C GLY A 103 3.62 15.57 -14.46
N PHE A 104 4.43 15.85 -13.43
CA PHE A 104 5.54 16.78 -13.57
C PHE A 104 6.69 16.23 -14.43
N PRO A 105 7.49 17.11 -15.06
CA PRO A 105 8.71 16.70 -15.75
C PRO A 105 9.67 15.95 -14.84
N LEU A 106 10.42 15.00 -15.42
CA LEU A 106 11.36 14.17 -14.67
C LEU A 106 12.35 14.94 -13.77
N PRO A 107 12.95 16.09 -14.18
CA PRO A 107 13.82 16.86 -13.30
C PRO A 107 13.15 17.36 -12.03
N GLU A 108 11.84 17.65 -12.07
CA GLU A 108 11.08 18.09 -10.89
C GLU A 108 10.86 16.92 -9.93
N LYS A 109 10.44 15.76 -10.46
CA LYS A 109 10.22 14.53 -9.67
C LYS A 109 11.52 14.03 -9.01
N ARG A 110 12.64 14.13 -9.73
CA ARG A 110 13.98 13.73 -9.24
C ARG A 110 14.55 14.64 -8.14
N LYS A 111 13.92 15.77 -7.78
CA LYS A 111 14.32 16.56 -6.60
C LYS A 111 14.16 15.80 -5.29
N VAL A 112 13.29 14.80 -5.26
CA VAL A 112 13.01 13.94 -4.10
C VAL A 112 13.43 12.50 -4.37
N TRP A 113 14.50 12.31 -5.15
CA TRP A 113 15.02 11.00 -5.51
C TRP A 113 15.49 10.22 -4.28
N ARG A 114 15.04 8.97 -4.12
CA ARG A 114 15.53 8.07 -3.07
C ARG A 114 16.89 7.46 -3.46
N ASP A 115 17.70 7.11 -2.48
CA ASP A 115 19.02 6.51 -2.70
C ASP A 115 19.32 5.36 -1.71
N GLU A 116 20.57 4.86 -1.72
CA GLU A 116 21.01 3.77 -0.86
C GLU A 116 21.00 4.11 0.64
N GLU A 117 21.06 5.40 0.99
CA GLU A 117 21.06 5.89 2.37
C GLU A 117 19.63 6.20 2.85
N ASN A 118 18.79 6.74 1.97
CA ASN A 118 17.42 7.11 2.24
C ASN A 118 16.46 6.51 1.20
N ALA A 119 15.81 5.41 1.58
CA ALA A 119 14.86 4.68 0.74
C ALA A 119 13.49 5.37 0.54
N MET A 120 13.30 6.61 1.02
CA MET A 120 12.04 7.35 0.85
C MET A 120 12.15 8.37 -0.28
N GLY A 121 11.07 8.57 -1.02
CA GLY A 121 10.99 9.52 -2.13
C GLY A 121 10.70 8.86 -3.46
N TYR A 122 10.91 9.63 -4.54
CA TYR A 122 10.66 9.23 -5.92
C TYR A 122 11.74 8.28 -6.45
N TYR A 123 11.33 7.32 -7.29
CA TYR A 123 12.23 6.45 -8.04
C TYR A 123 11.54 5.91 -9.30
N ASP A 124 12.30 5.72 -10.38
CA ASP A 124 11.77 5.18 -11.64
C ASP A 124 12.66 4.08 -12.25
N GLU A 125 13.59 3.55 -11.46
CA GLU A 125 14.59 2.56 -11.88
C GLU A 125 14.45 1.25 -11.09
N GLU A 126 13.24 0.95 -10.58
CA GLU A 126 12.99 -0.33 -9.90
C GLU A 126 13.11 -1.51 -10.86
N ASN A 127 13.67 -2.61 -10.37
CA ASN A 127 13.85 -3.83 -11.13
C ASN A 127 13.10 -4.99 -10.50
N THR A 128 12.28 -5.69 -11.30
CA THR A 128 11.74 -7.00 -10.96
C THR A 128 12.45 -8.07 -11.78
N LYS A 129 13.10 -9.02 -11.10
CA LYS A 129 13.92 -10.08 -11.75
C LYS A 129 15.00 -9.51 -12.68
N ASN A 130 15.68 -8.44 -12.24
CA ASN A 130 16.73 -7.73 -12.98
C ASN A 130 16.27 -7.05 -14.28
N VAL A 131 14.96 -6.87 -14.48
CA VAL A 131 14.39 -6.12 -15.61
C VAL A 131 13.69 -4.90 -15.07
N ARG A 132 13.83 -3.75 -15.74
CA ARG A 132 13.24 -2.48 -15.29
C ARG A 132 11.73 -2.59 -15.32
N ASP A 133 11.09 -2.24 -14.20
CA ASP A 133 9.65 -2.16 -14.13
C ASP A 133 9.15 -0.98 -14.97
N TRP A 134 8.07 -1.19 -15.71
CA TRP A 134 7.36 -0.10 -16.38
C TRP A 134 6.48 0.64 -15.37
N LYS A 135 7.12 1.31 -14.40
CA LYS A 135 6.45 2.10 -13.37
C LYS A 135 7.38 3.17 -12.82
N GLU A 136 6.75 4.15 -12.19
CA GLU A 136 7.42 5.09 -11.28
C GLU A 136 6.83 4.86 -9.88
N VAL A 137 7.59 5.17 -8.84
CA VAL A 137 7.17 5.01 -7.44
C VAL A 137 7.53 6.25 -6.62
N PHE A 138 6.75 6.49 -5.57
CA PHE A 138 7.08 7.44 -4.52
C PHE A 138 6.83 6.77 -3.16
N ASP A 139 7.90 6.52 -2.41
CA ASP A 139 7.84 5.84 -1.12
C ASP A 139 7.86 6.84 0.04
N PHE A 140 7.02 6.59 1.05
CA PHE A 140 6.98 7.40 2.26
C PHE A 140 6.56 6.56 3.47
N SER A 141 6.91 7.04 4.65
CA SER A 141 6.42 6.51 5.92
C SER A 141 5.50 7.50 6.61
N VAL A 142 4.40 7.02 7.19
CA VAL A 142 3.51 7.86 8.01
C VAL A 142 4.21 8.27 9.31
N ARG A 143 5.05 7.37 9.86
CA ARG A 143 5.89 7.65 11.03
C ARG A 143 7.31 7.89 10.53
N SER A 144 7.62 9.16 10.30
CA SER A 144 8.93 9.63 9.83
C SER A 144 9.52 10.61 10.84
N PRO A 145 10.84 10.52 11.15
CA PRO A 145 11.80 9.58 10.58
C PRO A 145 11.65 8.14 11.13
N ILE A 146 12.09 7.16 10.34
CA ILE A 146 12.31 5.78 10.78
C ILE A 146 13.75 5.67 11.28
N VAL A 147 13.93 5.11 12.47
CA VAL A 147 15.25 4.83 13.05
C VAL A 147 15.45 3.32 13.05
N ILE A 148 16.45 2.86 12.29
CA ILE A 148 16.77 1.43 12.15
C ILE A 148 18.11 1.17 12.82
N PRO A 149 18.13 0.47 13.98
CA PRO A 149 19.37 0.03 14.60
C PRO A 149 19.89 -1.23 13.88
N GLU A 150 21.15 -1.19 13.46
CA GLU A 150 21.91 -2.37 13.05
C GLU A 150 22.54 -2.98 14.30
N LEU A 151 22.16 -4.22 14.62
CA LEU A 151 22.65 -4.93 15.79
C LEU A 151 23.84 -5.83 15.45
N GLU A 152 24.82 -5.89 16.35
CA GLU A 152 25.90 -6.87 16.35
C GLU A 152 25.91 -7.55 17.72
N GLY A 153 25.33 -8.76 17.77
CA GLY A 153 25.00 -9.42 19.03
C GLY A 153 23.94 -8.61 19.79
N GLU A 154 24.22 -8.29 21.05
CA GLU A 154 23.35 -7.45 21.90
C GLU A 154 23.67 -5.95 21.79
N SER A 155 24.67 -5.57 20.99
CA SER A 155 25.14 -4.18 20.87
C SER A 155 24.61 -3.51 19.61
N ILE A 156 24.37 -2.20 19.68
CA ILE A 156 24.02 -1.39 18.50
C ILE A 156 25.32 -1.00 17.81
N LYS A 157 25.51 -1.51 16.59
CA LYS A 157 26.68 -1.23 15.75
C LYS A 157 26.53 0.08 14.98
N ARG A 158 25.34 0.32 14.43
CA ARG A 158 25.01 1.52 13.65
C ARG A 158 23.55 1.88 13.83
N VAL A 159 23.22 3.16 13.65
CA VAL A 159 21.85 3.64 13.56
C VAL A 159 21.67 4.34 12.23
N THR A 160 20.76 3.84 11.41
CA THR A 160 20.34 4.50 10.15
C THR A 160 19.06 5.27 10.40
N THR A 161 19.01 6.52 9.94
CA THR A 161 17.80 7.35 10.00
C THR A 161 17.30 7.58 8.58
N ILE A 162 16.07 7.14 8.31
CA ILE A 162 15.41 7.28 7.02
C ILE A 162 14.27 8.29 7.19
N ALA A 163 14.18 9.30 6.34
CA ALA A 163 13.19 10.37 6.46
C ALA A 163 12.49 10.64 5.13
N ASN A 164 11.18 10.93 5.17
CA ASN A 164 10.42 11.24 3.97
C ASN A 164 10.99 12.45 3.22
N GLN A 165 11.14 12.31 1.91
CA GLN A 165 11.52 13.38 1.00
C GLN A 165 10.27 13.91 0.30
N TRP A 166 9.54 14.80 0.96
CA TRP A 166 8.31 15.38 0.40
C TRP A 166 8.63 16.41 -0.69
N PRO A 167 7.93 16.39 -1.84
CA PRO A 167 8.19 17.36 -2.90
C PRO A 167 7.68 18.74 -2.52
N GLU A 168 8.33 19.77 -3.07
CA GLU A 168 7.85 21.15 -3.00
C GLU A 168 6.58 21.35 -3.84
N ASN A 169 6.47 20.60 -4.96
CA ASN A 169 5.35 20.64 -5.88
C ASN A 169 4.81 19.22 -6.11
N PRO A 170 3.50 18.98 -5.87
CA PRO A 170 2.52 19.92 -5.34
C PRO A 170 2.62 20.03 -3.80
N PRO A 171 2.52 21.23 -3.20
CA PRO A 171 2.74 21.43 -1.76
C PRO A 171 1.70 20.72 -0.88
N GLU A 172 0.51 20.45 -1.43
CA GLU A 172 -0.54 19.72 -0.74
C GLU A 172 -0.26 18.21 -0.57
N MET A 173 0.74 17.65 -1.29
CA MET A 173 1.01 16.20 -1.30
C MET A 173 1.27 15.63 0.09
N ARG A 174 2.13 16.28 0.88
CA ARG A 174 2.46 15.84 2.23
C ARG A 174 1.22 15.77 3.12
N HIS A 175 0.43 16.85 3.12
CA HIS A 175 -0.71 16.94 4.03
C HIS A 175 -1.82 16.00 3.61
N GLY A 176 -2.21 16.00 2.33
CA GLY A 176 -3.29 15.16 1.82
C GLY A 176 -3.02 13.66 1.97
N ILE A 177 -1.79 13.21 1.68
CA ILE A 177 -1.41 11.81 1.85
C ILE A 177 -1.39 11.41 3.33
N LEU A 178 -0.80 12.23 4.20
CA LEU A 178 -0.74 11.91 5.63
C LEU A 178 -2.11 11.95 6.31
N GLU A 179 -3.00 12.86 5.91
CA GLU A 179 -4.38 12.89 6.38
C GLU A 179 -5.12 11.60 5.97
N PHE A 180 -5.05 11.23 4.70
CA PHE A 180 -5.61 9.97 4.19
C PHE A 180 -5.06 8.74 4.93
N CYS A 181 -3.74 8.67 5.11
CA CYS A 181 -3.13 7.59 5.84
C CYS A 181 -3.50 7.60 7.32
N SER A 182 -3.71 8.75 7.95
CA SER A 182 -4.10 8.82 9.36
C SER A 182 -5.49 8.22 9.60
N ASP A 183 -6.43 8.45 8.67
CA ASP A 183 -7.77 7.85 8.70
C ASP A 183 -7.71 6.34 8.43
N PHE A 184 -6.81 5.90 7.54
CA PHE A 184 -6.54 4.48 7.31
C PHE A 184 -5.82 3.82 8.51
N ILE A 185 -4.93 4.55 9.19
CA ILE A 185 -4.18 4.15 10.39
C ILE A 185 -4.98 4.45 11.67
N ILE A 186 -6.31 4.55 11.59
CA ILE A 186 -7.19 4.27 12.75
C ILE A 186 -7.38 2.74 12.93
N TRP A 187 -6.84 1.94 12.00
CA TRP A 187 -6.68 0.48 12.09
C TRP A 187 -5.84 -0.09 13.26
N PRO A 188 -5.01 0.66 14.03
CA PRO A 188 -4.45 0.20 15.29
C PRO A 188 -5.50 -0.20 16.32
N ASN A 189 -6.75 0.27 16.25
CA ASN A 189 -7.82 -0.30 17.07
C ASN A 189 -8.24 -1.71 16.59
N LEU A 190 -8.01 -1.99 15.32
CA LEU A 190 -8.07 -3.33 14.77
C LEU A 190 -6.77 -4.13 15.01
N THR A 191 -5.65 -3.54 15.46
CA THR A 191 -4.52 -4.35 15.98
C THR A 191 -4.89 -5.08 17.27
N GLY A 192 -5.91 -4.65 18.02
CA GLY A 192 -6.50 -5.50 19.07
C GLY A 192 -7.16 -6.77 18.51
N ILE A 193 -7.82 -6.65 17.35
CA ILE A 193 -8.53 -7.73 16.64
C ILE A 193 -7.57 -8.57 15.79
N PHE A 194 -6.49 -7.97 15.26
CA PHE A 194 -5.53 -8.56 14.34
C PHE A 194 -4.18 -8.91 14.97
N SER A 195 -3.82 -8.45 16.18
CA SER A 195 -2.54 -8.82 16.82
C SER A 195 -2.45 -10.30 17.10
N LYS A 196 -3.56 -10.95 17.49
CA LYS A 196 -3.62 -12.41 17.60
C LYS A 196 -3.52 -13.09 16.24
N PHE A 197 -4.17 -12.51 15.22
CA PHE A 197 -4.17 -13.05 13.86
C PHE A 197 -2.79 -12.98 13.20
N TRP A 198 -2.09 -11.84 13.25
CA TRP A 198 -0.77 -11.68 12.64
C TRP A 198 0.32 -12.47 13.36
N LEU A 199 0.24 -12.64 14.69
CA LEU A 199 1.16 -13.53 15.41
C LEU A 199 0.96 -14.99 15.00
N GLU A 200 -0.29 -15.47 14.86
CA GLU A 200 -0.58 -16.85 14.43
C GLU A 200 -0.27 -17.11 12.96
N VAL A 201 -0.53 -16.13 12.08
CA VAL A 201 -0.22 -16.20 10.65
C VAL A 201 1.29 -16.18 10.42
N LEU A 202 2.03 -15.25 11.02
CA LEU A 202 3.50 -15.23 10.92
C LEU A 202 4.14 -16.49 11.52
N TYR A 203 3.59 -17.05 12.61
CA TYR A 203 4.05 -18.32 13.16
C TYR A 203 3.79 -19.52 12.25
N SER A 204 2.70 -19.49 11.47
CA SER A 204 2.35 -20.57 10.55
C SER A 204 3.18 -20.54 9.26
N PHE A 205 3.57 -19.35 8.79
CA PHE A 205 4.49 -19.20 7.66
C PHE A 205 5.95 -19.51 8.03
N GLY A 206 6.37 -19.35 9.29
CA GLY A 206 7.71 -19.71 9.76
C GLY A 206 7.95 -21.20 10.01
N LYS A 207 6.97 -22.08 9.71
CA LYS A 207 7.06 -23.55 9.88
C LYS A 207 6.95 -24.33 8.56
N LEU A 208 7.05 -23.67 7.40
CA LEU A 208 7.20 -24.31 6.10
C LEU A 208 8.66 -24.29 5.65
#